data_AF-A0AAQ3WYT6-F1
#
_entry.id   AF-A0AAQ3WYT6-F1
#
_cell.length_a   1.000
_cell.length_b   1.000
_cell.length_c   1.000
_cell.angle_alpha   90.00
_cell.angle_beta   90.00
_cell.angle_gamma   90.00
#
_symmetry.space_group_name_H-M   'P 1'
#
loop_
_entity.id
_entity.type
_entity.pdbx_description
1 polymer ?
#
loop_
_entity_poly.entity_id
_entity_poly.type
_entity_poly.pdbx_seq_one_letter_code
_entity_poly.pdbx_strand_id
1 'polypeptide(L)'
;MCRSEVECRDDIDSFAPGLFALFESLKLSEEHKSRQKQLVDSLAKSVGKEWHGARLHLYGSCANSFGTAHSDVDVCLEMEIGTESTVEVLLKLSDVLRADNFENVEAITGARVPIVRMSDPRSGFSCDICINNLLAVANTKLLKDYAHLDQRLLQLAFLVKHWAKQRSVNETYRGTLSSYAYVLMRINFLQLREPKILASLQAMEPTYTLTTDSTECAYSDKVDQLQDFGAQNKDSIAELLWGFFQYWIPPRLQARRHLHSHGEDTKDSNNSTYSYNFLCDFMVNSKQEKNWTTRVGNDRHLVCIEDPFETGHDLGRVVDRQTIRILREEFKRAAAVLQYDDDPCVTLFEPYDYEN
;
A
#
# COMPACT_ATOMS: atom_id res chain seq x y z
N MET A 1 13.32 20.14 -13.98
CA MET A 1 12.66 21.39 -14.40
C MET A 1 11.81 21.87 -13.23
N CYS A 2 12.22 22.98 -12.62
CA CYS A 2 11.68 23.66 -11.42
C CYS A 2 10.29 23.21 -10.92
N ARG A 3 10.27 22.41 -9.85
CA ARG A 3 9.19 22.51 -8.86
C ARG A 3 9.44 23.82 -8.12
N SER A 4 8.45 24.70 -8.00
CA SER A 4 8.52 25.77 -7.01
C SER A 4 8.53 25.08 -5.64
N GLU A 5 9.69 25.00 -5.02
CA GLU A 5 9.84 24.41 -3.68
C GLU A 5 9.15 25.36 -2.72
N VAL A 6 7.91 25.01 -2.34
CA VAL A 6 7.34 25.53 -1.10
C VAL A 6 8.30 25.05 -0.02
N GLU A 7 8.94 25.96 0.71
CA GLU A 7 9.80 25.57 1.82
C GLU A 7 8.93 25.00 2.95
N CYS A 8 9.43 23.92 3.57
CA CYS A 8 8.81 23.36 4.75
C CYS A 8 8.78 24.42 5.87
N ARG A 9 7.75 24.40 6.71
CA ARG A 9 7.71 25.30 7.88
C ARG A 9 8.88 25.00 8.82
N ASP A 10 9.48 26.04 9.40
CA ASP A 10 10.69 25.91 10.23
C ASP A 10 10.48 25.11 11.53
N ASP A 11 9.24 25.06 12.02
CA ASP A 11 8.83 24.39 13.26
C ASP A 11 8.22 23.00 13.03
N ILE A 12 8.34 22.42 11.83
CA ILE A 12 7.73 21.13 11.46
C ILE A 12 8.09 20.00 12.45
N ASP A 13 9.30 20.03 12.99
CA ASP A 13 9.81 19.02 13.93
C ASP A 13 9.20 19.13 15.32
N SER A 14 8.56 20.25 15.65
CA SER A 14 7.80 20.38 16.90
C SER A 14 6.65 19.38 16.99
N PHE A 15 6.15 18.89 15.85
CA PHE A 15 5.07 17.90 15.76
C PHE A 15 5.56 16.44 15.73
N ALA A 16 6.86 16.21 15.53
CA ALA A 16 7.42 14.85 15.44
C ALA A 16 7.08 13.97 16.66
N PRO A 17 7.12 14.46 17.93
CA PRO A 17 6.72 13.65 19.09
C PRO A 17 5.28 13.14 19.02
N GLY A 18 4.34 13.97 18.53
CA GLY A 18 2.93 13.57 18.37
C GLY A 18 2.76 12.49 17.31
N LEU A 19 3.45 12.63 16.17
CA LEU A 19 3.48 11.62 15.10
C LEU A 19 4.09 10.29 15.60
N PHE A 20 5.17 10.35 16.39
CA PHE A 20 5.76 9.15 17.00
C PHE A 20 4.82 8.49 18.00
N ALA A 21 4.15 9.25 18.87
CA ALA A 21 3.18 8.70 19.81
C ALA A 21 2.04 7.97 19.07
N LEU A 22 1.52 8.57 17.99
CA LEU A 22 0.52 7.93 17.13
C LEU A 22 1.08 6.65 16.50
N PHE A 23 2.28 6.70 15.91
CA PHE A 23 2.94 5.53 15.34
C PHE A 23 3.07 4.37 16.35
N GLU A 24 3.57 4.63 17.55
CA GLU A 24 3.69 3.62 18.61
C GLU A 24 2.33 3.05 19.00
N SER A 25 1.28 3.88 19.08
CA SER A 25 -0.08 3.41 19.40
C SER A 25 -0.70 2.50 18.33
N LEU A 26 -0.23 2.61 17.08
CA LEU A 26 -0.75 1.82 15.96
C LEU A 26 -0.03 0.47 15.77
N LYS A 27 1.13 0.27 16.41
CA LYS A 27 1.89 -0.97 16.31
C LYS A 27 1.10 -2.16 16.90
N LEU A 28 1.29 -3.33 16.30
CA LEU A 28 0.77 -4.58 16.83
C LEU A 28 1.42 -4.91 18.18
N SER A 29 0.60 -5.08 19.21
CA SER A 29 1.07 -5.60 20.50
C SER A 29 1.55 -7.06 20.37
N GLU A 30 2.41 -7.49 21.28
CA GLU A 30 2.88 -8.89 21.33
C GLU A 30 1.73 -9.89 21.51
N GLU A 31 0.66 -9.49 22.20
CA GLU A 31 -0.56 -10.29 22.33
C GLU A 31 -1.23 -10.51 20.96
N HIS A 32 -1.36 -9.47 20.13
CA HIS A 32 -1.92 -9.60 18.79
C HIS A 32 -1.07 -10.53 17.92
N LYS A 33 0.27 -10.42 17.98
CA LYS A 33 1.19 -11.32 17.26
C LYS A 33 1.03 -12.77 17.73
N SER A 34 0.87 -12.99 19.03
CA SER A 34 0.66 -14.32 19.61
C SER A 34 -0.67 -14.94 19.14
N ARG A 35 -1.76 -14.17 19.14
CA ARG A 35 -3.07 -14.60 18.63
C ARG A 35 -3.04 -14.87 17.13
N GLN A 36 -2.30 -14.08 16.35
CA GLN A 36 -2.12 -14.32 14.92
C GLN A 36 -1.39 -15.64 14.67
N LYS A 37 -0.34 -15.93 15.47
CA LYS A 37 0.34 -17.23 15.41
C LYS A 37 -0.61 -18.39 15.77
N GLN A 38 -1.44 -18.22 16.80
CA GLN A 38 -2.46 -19.21 17.18
C GLN A 38 -3.47 -19.49 16.05
N LEU A 39 -3.90 -18.46 15.31
CA LEU A 39 -4.73 -18.63 14.12
C LEU A 39 -4.04 -19.49 13.07
N VAL A 40 -2.80 -19.15 12.71
CA VAL A 40 -2.02 -19.89 11.70
C VAL A 40 -1.80 -21.35 12.11
N ASP A 41 -1.45 -21.60 13.37
CA ASP A 41 -1.27 -22.96 13.89
C ASP A 41 -2.59 -23.76 13.84
N SER A 42 -3.71 -23.11 14.13
CA SER A 42 -5.05 -23.72 14.06
C SER A 42 -5.46 -24.04 12.62
N LEU A 43 -5.22 -23.12 11.68
CA LEU A 43 -5.46 -23.33 10.26
C LEU A 43 -4.58 -24.45 9.71
N ALA A 44 -3.28 -24.46 10.05
CA ALA A 44 -2.34 -25.48 9.60
C ALA A 44 -2.79 -26.87 10.06
N LYS A 45 -3.28 -27.00 11.29
CA LYS A 45 -3.82 -28.25 11.82
C LYS A 45 -5.09 -28.69 11.07
N SER A 46 -5.98 -27.75 10.73
CA SER A 46 -7.24 -28.04 10.04
C SER A 46 -6.99 -28.47 8.60
N VAL A 47 -6.26 -27.64 7.83
CA VAL A 47 -5.85 -27.91 6.45
C VAL A 47 -5.04 -29.20 6.36
N GLY A 48 -4.12 -29.43 7.31
CA GLY A 48 -3.26 -30.61 7.31
C GLY A 48 -3.98 -31.93 7.54
N LYS A 49 -5.28 -31.95 7.91
CA LYS A 49 -6.10 -33.17 7.95
C LYS A 49 -6.45 -33.68 6.56
N GLU A 50 -6.70 -32.75 5.64
CA GLU A 50 -7.11 -33.05 4.26
C GLU A 50 -5.90 -33.01 3.31
N TRP A 51 -5.00 -32.04 3.49
CA TRP A 51 -3.85 -31.82 2.62
C TRP A 51 -2.52 -31.83 3.39
N HIS A 52 -1.95 -33.02 3.55
CA HIS A 52 -0.73 -33.24 4.35
C HIS A 52 0.54 -32.52 3.83
N GLY A 53 0.59 -32.16 2.55
CA GLY A 53 1.72 -31.45 1.94
C GLY A 53 1.56 -29.93 1.85
N ALA A 54 0.41 -29.41 2.28
CA ALA A 54 0.09 -28.01 2.08
C ALA A 54 0.85 -27.08 3.05
N ARG A 55 1.17 -25.87 2.58
CA ARG A 55 1.87 -24.85 3.36
C ARG A 55 1.04 -23.58 3.45
N LEU A 56 1.06 -22.95 4.61
CA LEU A 56 0.40 -21.66 4.82
C LEU A 56 1.44 -20.55 4.84
N HIS A 57 1.21 -19.55 4.01
CA HIS A 57 2.03 -18.34 3.94
C HIS A 57 1.18 -17.15 4.33
N LEU A 58 1.56 -16.45 5.40
CA LEU A 58 0.97 -15.15 5.68
C LEU A 58 1.45 -14.16 4.63
N TYR A 59 0.54 -13.36 4.09
CA TYR A 59 0.88 -12.29 3.15
C TYR A 59 0.16 -10.99 3.53
N GLY A 60 0.30 -9.96 2.70
CA GLY A 60 -0.44 -8.72 2.88
C GLY A 60 -0.02 -7.95 4.14
N SER A 61 -0.96 -7.16 4.67
CA SER A 61 -0.63 -6.22 5.75
C SER A 61 -0.20 -6.91 7.04
N CYS A 62 -0.65 -8.13 7.28
CA CYS A 62 -0.31 -8.88 8.49
C CYS A 62 1.10 -9.49 8.46
N ALA A 63 1.80 -9.48 7.31
CA ALA A 63 3.13 -10.09 7.15
C ALA A 63 4.18 -9.19 6.49
N ASN A 64 3.79 -8.06 5.90
CA ASN A 64 4.70 -7.10 5.25
C ASN A 64 5.29 -6.04 6.21
N SER A 65 5.08 -6.17 7.52
CA SER A 65 5.45 -5.21 8.57
C SER A 65 4.63 -3.92 8.64
N PHE A 66 3.60 -3.74 7.79
CA PHE A 66 2.74 -2.54 7.74
C PHE A 66 1.31 -2.79 8.29
N GLY A 67 1.15 -3.84 9.10
CA GLY A 67 -0.11 -4.26 9.70
C GLY A 67 -0.47 -3.45 10.95
N THR A 68 -1.77 -3.26 11.17
CA THR A 68 -2.31 -2.63 12.39
C THR A 68 -3.14 -3.66 13.16
N ALA A 69 -3.47 -3.42 14.43
CA ALA A 69 -4.29 -4.34 15.25
C ALA A 69 -5.65 -4.72 14.65
N HIS A 70 -6.19 -3.89 13.75
CA HIS A 70 -7.45 -4.12 13.05
C HIS A 70 -7.29 -4.63 11.61
N SER A 71 -6.08 -5.03 11.21
CA SER A 71 -5.85 -5.62 9.89
C SER A 71 -6.40 -7.05 9.86
N ASP A 72 -7.12 -7.39 8.80
CA ASP A 72 -7.44 -8.78 8.49
C ASP A 72 -6.16 -9.60 8.26
N VAL A 73 -6.24 -10.90 8.51
CA VAL A 73 -5.14 -11.84 8.27
C VAL A 73 -5.30 -12.44 6.88
N ASP A 74 -4.30 -12.24 6.03
CA ASP A 74 -4.29 -12.77 4.67
C ASP A 74 -3.39 -14.02 4.61
N VAL A 75 -3.93 -15.15 4.12
CA VAL A 75 -3.21 -16.43 4.07
C VAL A 75 -3.25 -17.04 2.66
N CYS A 76 -2.08 -17.40 2.15
CA CYS A 76 -1.95 -18.16 0.92
C CYS A 76 -1.69 -19.63 1.29
N LEU A 77 -2.60 -20.49 0.86
CA LEU A 77 -2.49 -21.94 0.95
C LEU A 77 -1.78 -22.47 -0.30
N GLU A 78 -0.50 -22.82 -0.14
CA GLU A 78 0.30 -23.46 -1.17
C GLU A 78 0.07 -24.96 -1.16
N MET A 79 -0.38 -25.53 -2.29
CA MET A 79 -0.65 -26.96 -2.43
C MET A 79 -0.69 -27.42 -3.89
N GLU A 80 -0.52 -28.73 -4.08
CA GLU A 80 -0.82 -29.38 -5.36
C GLU A 80 -2.32 -29.55 -5.52
N ILE A 81 -2.90 -28.89 -6.53
CA ILE A 81 -4.35 -28.92 -6.81
C ILE A 81 -4.76 -30.19 -7.59
N GLY A 82 -3.80 -30.88 -8.23
CA GLY A 82 -4.09 -32.05 -9.06
C GLY A 82 -4.93 -31.69 -10.28
N THR A 83 -6.05 -32.39 -10.49
CA THR A 83 -7.00 -32.15 -11.59
C THR A 83 -8.16 -31.23 -11.23
N GLU A 84 -8.25 -30.81 -9.96
CA GLU A 84 -9.34 -29.96 -9.49
C GLU A 84 -9.18 -28.52 -9.99
N SER A 85 -10.28 -27.78 -10.01
CA SER A 85 -10.22 -26.33 -10.16
C SER A 85 -9.96 -25.66 -8.81
N THR A 86 -9.37 -24.47 -8.83
CA THR A 86 -9.18 -23.65 -7.62
C THR A 86 -10.51 -23.42 -6.86
N VAL A 87 -11.61 -23.26 -7.59
CA VAL A 87 -12.95 -23.07 -7.00
C VAL A 87 -13.41 -24.31 -6.24
N GLU A 88 -13.21 -25.51 -6.80
CA GLU A 88 -13.55 -26.77 -6.11
C GLU A 88 -12.74 -26.94 -4.83
N VAL A 89 -11.43 -26.62 -4.87
CA VAL A 89 -10.57 -26.65 -3.68
C VAL A 89 -11.04 -25.65 -2.62
N LEU A 90 -11.45 -24.43 -2.99
CA LEU A 90 -11.96 -23.44 -2.04
C LEU A 90 -13.29 -23.85 -1.40
N LEU A 91 -14.17 -24.52 -2.15
CA LEU A 91 -15.42 -25.07 -1.62
C LEU A 91 -15.13 -26.19 -0.61
N LYS A 92 -14.23 -27.12 -0.96
CA LYS A 92 -13.76 -28.16 -0.01
C LYS A 92 -13.12 -27.57 1.23
N LEU A 93 -12.27 -26.54 1.07
CA LEU A 93 -11.65 -25.83 2.18
C LEU A 93 -12.71 -25.22 3.09
N SER A 94 -13.76 -24.63 2.53
CA SER A 94 -14.86 -24.07 3.31
C SER A 94 -15.54 -25.13 4.19
N ASP A 95 -15.73 -26.35 3.66
CA ASP A 95 -16.33 -27.45 4.41
C ASP A 95 -15.41 -27.98 5.51
N VAL A 96 -14.11 -28.12 5.24
CA VAL A 96 -13.09 -28.47 6.23
C VAL A 96 -13.06 -27.45 7.38
N LEU A 97 -13.11 -26.15 7.06
CA LEU A 97 -13.10 -25.09 8.07
C LEU A 97 -14.38 -25.09 8.93
N ARG A 98 -15.55 -25.30 8.31
CA ARG A 98 -16.82 -25.43 9.06
C ARG A 98 -16.80 -26.64 10.00
N ALA A 99 -16.27 -27.78 9.56
CA ALA A 99 -16.13 -28.97 10.39
C ALA A 99 -15.21 -28.75 11.61
N ASP A 100 -14.26 -27.83 11.51
CA ASP A 100 -13.32 -27.47 12.57
C ASP A 100 -13.76 -26.28 13.44
N ASN A 101 -15.03 -25.90 13.37
CA ASN A 101 -15.68 -24.84 14.17
C ASN A 101 -15.14 -23.42 13.92
N PHE A 102 -14.69 -23.15 12.69
CA PHE A 102 -14.50 -21.77 12.25
C PHE A 102 -15.85 -21.14 11.89
N GLU A 103 -15.98 -19.84 12.12
CA GLU A 103 -17.22 -19.08 11.95
C GLU A 103 -17.19 -18.22 10.69
N ASN A 104 -18.35 -17.78 10.21
CA ASN A 104 -18.51 -16.88 9.05
C ASN A 104 -17.76 -17.34 7.80
N VAL A 105 -17.73 -18.65 7.54
CA VAL A 105 -17.01 -19.25 6.41
C VAL A 105 -17.76 -19.06 5.10
N GLU A 106 -17.22 -18.23 4.20
CA GLU A 106 -17.79 -17.86 2.90
C GLU A 106 -16.76 -17.97 1.78
N ALA A 107 -17.08 -18.72 0.71
CA ALA A 107 -16.25 -18.79 -0.49
C ALA A 107 -16.64 -17.69 -1.49
N ILE A 108 -15.71 -16.78 -1.78
CA ILE A 108 -15.88 -15.69 -2.75
C ILE A 108 -15.13 -16.08 -4.03
N THR A 109 -15.86 -16.64 -4.98
CA THR A 109 -15.27 -17.29 -6.17
C THR A 109 -15.27 -16.43 -7.43
N GLY A 110 -16.07 -15.35 -7.47
CA GLY A 110 -16.20 -14.47 -8.64
C GLY A 110 -15.15 -13.37 -8.77
N ALA A 111 -14.21 -13.27 -7.83
CA ALA A 111 -13.15 -12.27 -7.83
C ALA A 111 -11.95 -12.68 -8.70
N ARG A 112 -11.08 -11.72 -9.05
CA ARG A 112 -9.82 -11.99 -9.78
C ARG A 112 -8.96 -13.04 -9.06
N VAL A 113 -8.90 -12.94 -7.74
CA VAL A 113 -8.30 -13.96 -6.88
C VAL A 113 -9.42 -14.51 -6.00
N PRO A 114 -9.91 -15.73 -6.27
CA PRO A 114 -10.88 -16.41 -5.43
C PRO A 114 -10.35 -16.66 -4.02
N ILE A 115 -11.19 -16.45 -3.00
CA ILE A 115 -10.82 -16.60 -1.59
C ILE A 115 -11.90 -17.33 -0.77
N VAL A 116 -11.52 -17.88 0.38
CA VAL A 116 -12.43 -18.20 1.48
C VAL A 116 -12.23 -17.18 2.59
N ARG A 117 -13.28 -16.44 2.94
CA ARG A 117 -13.34 -15.60 4.13
C ARG A 117 -13.83 -16.42 5.30
N MET A 118 -13.23 -16.25 6.47
CA MET A 118 -13.59 -16.93 7.69
C MET A 118 -13.22 -16.11 8.93
N SER A 119 -13.67 -16.55 10.09
CA SER A 119 -13.28 -16.01 11.40
C SER A 119 -12.97 -17.13 12.38
N ASP A 120 -11.95 -16.96 13.21
CA ASP A 120 -11.60 -17.91 14.27
C ASP A 120 -12.02 -17.35 15.63
N PRO A 121 -13.04 -17.93 16.29
CA PRO A 121 -13.54 -17.41 17.57
C PRO A 121 -12.50 -17.49 18.70
N ARG A 122 -11.49 -18.36 18.57
CA ARG A 122 -10.42 -18.50 19.58
C ARG A 122 -9.42 -17.35 19.54
N SER A 123 -8.94 -17.02 18.34
CA SER A 123 -8.00 -15.91 18.16
C SER A 123 -8.71 -14.57 17.96
N GLY A 124 -10.01 -14.55 17.66
CA GLY A 124 -10.82 -13.35 17.41
C GLY A 124 -10.49 -12.62 16.11
N PHE A 125 -9.81 -13.30 15.16
CA PHE A 125 -9.42 -12.71 13.87
C PHE A 125 -10.33 -13.18 12.74
N SER A 126 -10.55 -12.28 11.79
CA SER A 126 -11.01 -12.60 10.45
C SER A 126 -9.82 -12.94 9.54
N CYS A 127 -10.00 -13.90 8.66
CA CYS A 127 -8.97 -14.37 7.74
C CYS A 127 -9.53 -14.54 6.32
N ASP A 128 -8.80 -14.05 5.33
CA ASP A 128 -9.05 -14.32 3.92
C ASP A 128 -7.98 -15.31 3.41
N ILE A 129 -8.41 -16.46 2.87
CA ILE A 129 -7.54 -17.55 2.42
C ILE A 129 -7.65 -17.73 0.91
N CYS A 130 -6.54 -17.61 0.18
CA CYS A 130 -6.44 -17.91 -1.25
C CYS A 130 -5.59 -19.16 -1.51
N ILE A 131 -5.73 -19.78 -2.68
CA ILE A 131 -4.91 -20.93 -3.09
C ILE A 131 -3.81 -20.46 -4.05
N ASN A 132 -2.57 -20.86 -3.79
CA ASN A 132 -1.41 -20.68 -4.69
C ASN A 132 -1.15 -19.25 -5.21
N ASN A 133 -1.62 -18.21 -4.52
CA ASN A 133 -1.29 -16.82 -4.83
C ASN A 133 0.13 -16.45 -4.33
N LEU A 134 1.13 -17.14 -4.86
CA LEU A 134 2.52 -16.97 -4.47
C LEU A 134 3.10 -15.61 -4.90
N LEU A 135 2.50 -14.96 -5.90
CA LEU A 135 2.82 -13.58 -6.28
C LEU A 135 2.57 -12.61 -5.11
N ALA A 136 1.44 -12.74 -4.40
CA ALA A 136 1.15 -11.91 -3.23
C ALA A 136 2.14 -12.18 -2.08
N VAL A 137 2.60 -13.43 -1.93
CA VAL A 137 3.65 -13.79 -0.96
C VAL A 137 4.98 -13.13 -1.34
N ALA A 138 5.39 -13.17 -2.61
CA ALA A 138 6.60 -12.51 -3.10
C ALA A 138 6.55 -11.00 -2.89
N ASN A 139 5.42 -10.35 -3.25
CA ASN A 139 5.20 -8.93 -2.99
C ASN A 139 5.31 -8.60 -1.50
N THR A 140 4.73 -9.43 -0.64
CA THR A 140 4.82 -9.25 0.81
C THR A 140 6.26 -9.34 1.31
N LYS A 141 7.05 -10.31 0.80
CA LYS A 141 8.47 -10.44 1.15
C LYS A 141 9.27 -9.21 0.69
N LEU A 142 9.06 -8.75 -0.55
CA LEU A 142 9.71 -7.54 -1.06
C LEU A 142 9.42 -6.33 -0.17
N LEU A 143 8.16 -6.13 0.21
CA LEU A 143 7.73 -5.02 1.06
C LEU A 143 8.34 -5.11 2.47
N LYS A 144 8.40 -6.33 3.00
CA LYS A 144 9.08 -6.60 4.27
C LYS A 144 10.56 -6.25 4.17
N ASP A 145 11.23 -6.67 3.11
CA ASP A 145 12.66 -6.40 2.89
C ASP A 145 12.93 -4.89 2.78
N TYR A 146 12.09 -4.13 2.04
CA TYR A 146 12.16 -2.65 2.06
C TYR A 146 11.99 -2.06 3.45
N ALA A 147 11.07 -2.59 4.27
CA ALA A 147 10.85 -2.12 5.64
C ALA A 147 12.06 -2.35 6.57
N HIS A 148 12.96 -3.28 6.24
CA HIS A 148 14.18 -3.53 7.00
C HIS A 148 15.32 -2.55 6.63
N LEU A 149 15.22 -1.85 5.50
CA LEU A 149 16.26 -0.92 5.06
C LEU A 149 16.32 0.36 5.90
N ASP A 150 15.16 0.96 6.21
CA ASP A 150 15.11 2.23 6.96
C ASP A 150 13.81 2.33 7.78
N GLN A 151 13.92 2.63 9.07
CA GLN A 151 12.79 2.74 9.99
C GLN A 151 11.80 3.85 9.61
N ARG A 152 12.24 4.89 8.89
CA ARG A 152 11.36 5.98 8.44
C ARG A 152 10.31 5.50 7.44
N LEU A 153 10.58 4.43 6.67
CA LEU A 153 9.56 3.81 5.82
C LEU A 153 8.42 3.22 6.64
N LEU A 154 8.74 2.50 7.73
CA LEU A 154 7.71 1.95 8.63
C LEU A 154 6.88 3.07 9.24
N GLN A 155 7.52 4.09 9.81
CA GLN A 155 6.84 5.22 10.43
C GLN A 155 5.90 5.92 9.43
N LEU A 156 6.41 6.26 8.24
CA LEU A 156 5.63 6.91 7.19
C LEU A 156 4.49 6.02 6.70
N ALA A 157 4.73 4.70 6.63
CA ALA A 157 3.72 3.76 6.21
C ALA A 157 2.54 3.66 7.18
N PHE A 158 2.79 3.65 8.49
CA PHE A 158 1.74 3.63 9.49
C PHE A 158 0.94 4.94 9.49
N LEU A 159 1.62 6.09 9.46
CA LEU A 159 0.98 7.41 9.45
C LEU A 159 0.09 7.59 8.22
N VAL A 160 0.61 7.33 7.01
CA VAL A 160 -0.17 7.47 5.77
C VAL A 160 -1.30 6.43 5.71
N LYS A 161 -1.11 5.20 6.22
CA LYS A 161 -2.19 4.20 6.28
C LYS A 161 -3.30 4.65 7.23
N HIS A 162 -2.94 5.20 8.39
CA HIS A 162 -3.91 5.75 9.34
C HIS A 162 -4.68 6.91 8.73
N TRP A 163 -3.98 7.89 8.14
CA TRP A 163 -4.59 8.99 7.39
C TRP A 163 -5.55 8.47 6.32
N ALA A 164 -5.12 7.54 5.47
CA ALA A 164 -5.94 7.06 4.37
C ALA A 164 -7.23 6.36 4.86
N LYS A 165 -7.16 5.68 6.02
CA LYS A 165 -8.33 5.10 6.69
C LYS A 165 -9.25 6.16 7.27
N GLN A 166 -8.71 7.13 8.00
CA GLN A 166 -9.51 8.21 8.60
C GLN A 166 -10.20 9.04 7.53
N ARG A 167 -9.53 9.27 6.39
CA ARG A 167 -10.05 10.05 5.27
C ARG A 167 -10.86 9.22 4.26
N SER A 168 -11.08 7.93 4.54
CA SER A 168 -11.84 7.01 3.67
C SER A 168 -11.34 6.93 2.22
N VAL A 169 -10.02 7.02 2.03
CA VAL A 169 -9.34 6.96 0.73
C VAL A 169 -8.51 5.68 0.55
N ASN A 170 -8.84 4.62 1.28
CA ASN A 170 -8.17 3.31 1.24
C ASN A 170 -9.09 2.11 0.88
N GLU A 171 -10.21 2.38 0.19
CA GLU A 171 -11.26 1.43 -0.17
C GLU A 171 -11.36 1.25 -1.69
N THR A 172 -10.78 0.16 -2.22
CA THR A 172 -10.70 -0.10 -3.67
C THR A 172 -12.04 -0.29 -4.33
N TYR A 173 -13.02 -0.89 -3.63
CA TYR A 173 -14.37 -1.08 -4.14
C TYR A 173 -15.14 0.25 -4.32
N ARG A 174 -14.72 1.31 -3.62
CA ARG A 174 -15.21 2.69 -3.83
C ARG A 174 -14.37 3.49 -4.84
N GLY A 175 -13.43 2.83 -5.52
CA GLY A 175 -12.54 3.46 -6.51
C GLY A 175 -11.41 4.27 -5.90
N THR A 176 -11.01 4.02 -4.64
CA THR A 176 -9.83 4.64 -4.03
C THR A 176 -8.66 3.63 -3.98
N LEU A 177 -7.50 4.04 -3.46
CA LEU A 177 -6.27 3.25 -3.55
C LEU A 177 -6.24 2.13 -2.51
N SER A 178 -5.57 1.01 -2.82
CA SER A 178 -5.33 -0.05 -1.83
C SER A 178 -4.24 0.35 -0.83
N SER A 179 -4.24 -0.28 0.34
CA SER A 179 -3.12 -0.14 1.30
C SER A 179 -1.77 -0.48 0.64
N TYR A 180 -1.75 -1.48 -0.25
CA TYR A 180 -0.58 -1.90 -1.00
C TYR A 180 -0.08 -0.79 -1.94
N ALA A 181 -0.98 -0.15 -2.69
CA ALA A 181 -0.66 0.97 -3.58
C ALA A 181 0.00 2.13 -2.82
N TYR A 182 -0.53 2.49 -1.65
CA TYR A 182 0.12 3.50 -0.81
C TYR A 182 1.54 3.07 -0.40
N VAL A 183 1.82 1.78 -0.14
CA VAL A 183 3.18 1.34 0.29
C VAL A 183 4.16 1.59 -0.85
N LEU A 184 3.79 1.20 -2.07
CA LEU A 184 4.59 1.44 -3.26
C LEU A 184 4.83 2.94 -3.51
N MET A 185 3.81 3.79 -3.33
CA MET A 185 3.96 5.25 -3.42
C MET A 185 4.99 5.81 -2.42
N ARG A 186 5.04 5.25 -1.21
CA ARG A 186 5.99 5.66 -0.16
C ARG A 186 7.40 5.18 -0.46
N ILE A 187 7.56 3.92 -0.87
CA ILE A 187 8.85 3.38 -1.30
C ILE A 187 9.43 4.25 -2.42
N ASN A 188 8.62 4.52 -3.45
CA ASN A 188 9.03 5.38 -4.56
C ASN A 188 9.40 6.80 -4.10
N PHE A 189 8.59 7.43 -3.24
CA PHE A 189 8.92 8.74 -2.69
C PHE A 189 10.28 8.75 -1.96
N LEU A 190 10.57 7.73 -1.15
CA LEU A 190 11.83 7.60 -0.41
C LEU A 190 13.05 7.28 -1.31
N GLN A 191 12.83 6.57 -2.43
CA GLN A 191 13.85 6.32 -3.46
C GLN A 191 14.22 7.57 -4.27
N LEU A 192 13.30 8.55 -4.34
CA LEU A 192 13.47 9.81 -5.07
C LEU A 192 13.93 10.98 -4.18
N ARG A 193 14.18 10.75 -2.89
CA ARG A 193 14.80 11.76 -2.02
C ARG A 193 16.23 12.03 -2.45
N GLU A 194 16.71 13.23 -2.15
CA GLU A 194 18.11 13.59 -2.33
C GLU A 194 18.64 14.21 -1.02
N PRO A 195 19.54 13.53 -0.28
CA PRO A 195 20.06 12.18 -0.53
C PRO A 195 18.98 11.08 -0.47
N LYS A 196 19.16 9.97 -1.19
CA LYS A 196 18.21 8.85 -1.23
C LYS A 196 18.08 8.17 0.12
N ILE A 197 16.85 7.79 0.49
CA ILE A 197 16.58 7.03 1.72
C ILE A 197 16.53 5.53 1.44
N LEU A 198 15.95 5.12 0.31
CA LEU A 198 15.87 3.71 -0.08
C LEU A 198 16.58 3.45 -1.40
N ALA A 199 17.24 2.29 -1.49
CA ALA A 199 17.73 1.74 -2.75
C ALA A 199 16.57 1.14 -3.57
N SER A 200 16.78 0.83 -4.85
CA SER A 200 15.87 -0.03 -5.61
C SER A 200 16.38 -1.46 -5.59
N LEU A 201 15.73 -2.33 -4.79
CA LEU A 201 16.16 -3.73 -4.62
C LEU A 201 16.05 -4.54 -5.92
N GLN A 202 15.12 -4.17 -6.80
CA GLN A 202 14.88 -4.81 -8.09
C GLN A 202 15.90 -4.38 -9.16
N ALA A 203 16.60 -3.25 -8.95
CA ALA A 203 17.63 -2.77 -9.87
C ALA A 203 19.03 -3.32 -9.55
N MET A 204 19.15 -4.17 -8.54
CA MET A 204 20.40 -4.79 -8.10
C MET A 204 20.49 -6.24 -8.58
N GLU A 205 21.69 -6.82 -8.52
CA GLU A 205 21.89 -8.25 -8.82
C GLU A 205 20.98 -9.12 -7.93
N PRO A 206 20.11 -9.96 -8.51
CA PRO A 206 19.11 -10.68 -7.76
C PRO A 206 19.74 -11.80 -6.91
N THR A 207 19.29 -11.89 -5.66
CA THR A 207 19.69 -12.95 -4.71
C THR A 207 18.50 -13.81 -4.29
N TYR A 208 17.30 -13.35 -4.61
CA TYR A 208 16.05 -14.07 -4.48
C TYR A 208 15.36 -14.13 -5.84
N THR A 209 14.85 -15.31 -6.18
CA THR A 209 14.01 -15.54 -7.36
C THR A 209 12.89 -16.51 -7.01
N LEU A 210 11.66 -16.17 -7.37
CA LEU A 210 10.50 -17.05 -7.32
C LEU A 210 9.72 -16.94 -8.63
N THR A 211 9.48 -18.06 -9.30
CA THR A 211 8.67 -18.08 -10.53
C THR A 211 7.25 -18.54 -10.22
N THR A 212 6.25 -17.73 -10.54
CA THR A 212 4.82 -18.00 -10.30
C THR A 212 4.02 -17.66 -11.55
N ASP A 213 3.20 -18.58 -12.08
CA ASP A 213 2.29 -18.31 -13.21
C ASP A 213 2.92 -17.52 -14.37
N SER A 214 4.13 -17.91 -14.80
CA SER A 214 4.92 -17.27 -15.86
C SER A 214 5.52 -15.88 -15.52
N THR A 215 5.41 -15.44 -14.27
CA THR A 215 6.04 -14.21 -13.76
C THR A 215 7.25 -14.58 -12.91
N GLU A 216 8.41 -14.03 -13.25
CA GLU A 216 9.62 -14.15 -12.43
C GLU A 216 9.68 -12.99 -11.42
N CYS A 217 9.62 -13.33 -10.14
CA CYS A 217 9.78 -12.39 -9.05
C CYS A 217 11.24 -12.41 -8.59
N ALA A 218 12.08 -11.52 -9.13
CA ALA A 218 13.51 -11.44 -8.81
C ALA A 218 13.91 -10.08 -8.23
N TYR A 219 14.72 -10.09 -7.17
CA TYR A 219 15.31 -8.88 -6.56
C TYR A 219 16.47 -9.25 -5.61
N SER A 220 17.21 -8.24 -5.12
CA SER A 220 18.21 -8.41 -4.07
C SER A 220 17.57 -8.36 -2.68
N ASP A 221 17.61 -9.48 -1.95
CA ASP A 221 17.10 -9.58 -0.58
C ASP A 221 18.20 -9.51 0.50
N LYS A 222 19.42 -9.12 0.12
CA LYS A 222 20.55 -8.86 1.03
C LYS A 222 20.42 -7.52 1.77
N VAL A 223 19.27 -7.29 2.39
CA VAL A 223 18.91 -6.03 3.05
C VAL A 223 19.82 -5.66 4.22
N ASP A 224 20.41 -6.64 4.89
CA ASP A 224 21.37 -6.42 5.98
C ASP A 224 22.62 -5.64 5.53
N GLN A 225 22.96 -5.71 4.25
CA GLN A 225 24.11 -4.98 3.68
C GLN A 225 23.76 -3.53 3.34
N LEU A 226 22.50 -3.13 3.50
CA LEU A 226 21.95 -1.85 3.04
C LEU A 226 21.31 -1.03 4.18
N GLN A 227 21.46 -1.44 5.44
CA GLN A 227 20.84 -0.76 6.59
C GLN A 227 21.27 0.71 6.75
N ASP A 228 22.49 1.07 6.32
CA ASP A 228 23.00 2.44 6.38
C ASP A 228 22.79 3.24 5.07
N PHE A 229 22.11 2.67 4.06
CA PHE A 229 21.94 3.31 2.75
C PHE A 229 21.33 4.71 2.86
N GLY A 230 20.27 4.86 3.67
CA GLY A 230 19.56 6.11 3.88
C GLY A 230 20.19 7.07 4.88
N ALA A 231 21.33 6.72 5.50
CA ALA A 231 21.88 7.44 6.65
C ALA A 231 22.35 8.87 6.34
N GLN A 232 22.64 9.17 5.07
CA GLN A 232 23.05 10.52 4.64
C GLN A 232 21.88 11.50 4.64
N ASN A 233 20.66 11.03 4.38
CA ASN A 233 19.47 11.85 4.44
C ASN A 233 19.07 12.09 5.91
N LYS A 234 18.86 13.36 6.27
CA LYS A 234 18.54 13.78 7.65
C LYS A 234 17.10 14.24 7.83
N ASP A 235 16.26 14.08 6.80
CA ASP A 235 14.86 14.46 6.86
C ASP A 235 14.18 13.70 8.01
N SER A 236 13.50 14.46 8.86
CA SER A 236 12.70 13.95 9.97
C SER A 236 11.44 13.26 9.46
N ILE A 237 10.75 12.53 10.35
CA ILE A 237 9.46 11.91 9.97
C ILE A 237 8.39 12.96 9.61
N ALA A 238 8.43 14.14 10.24
CA ALA A 238 7.47 15.19 10.00
C ALA A 238 7.71 15.84 8.62
N GLU A 239 8.98 16.10 8.28
CA GLU A 239 9.40 16.57 6.95
C GLU A 239 9.05 15.56 5.85
N LEU A 240 9.30 14.27 6.09
CA LEU A 240 8.98 13.21 5.13
C LEU A 240 7.47 13.05 4.94
N LEU A 241 6.68 13.16 6.00
CA LEU A 241 5.22 13.08 5.91
C LEU A 241 4.66 14.24 5.07
N TRP A 242 5.09 15.47 5.37
CA TRP A 242 4.70 16.65 4.59
C TRP A 242 5.20 16.54 3.14
N GLY A 243 6.47 16.18 2.95
CA GLY A 243 7.09 16.03 1.64
C GLY A 243 6.40 14.96 0.79
N PHE A 244 5.93 13.88 1.41
CA PHE A 244 5.13 12.85 0.73
C PHE A 244 3.83 13.45 0.18
N PHE A 245 3.04 14.14 1.02
CA PHE A 245 1.79 14.76 0.55
C PHE A 245 2.06 15.81 -0.53
N GLN A 246 3.08 16.65 -0.37
CA GLN A 246 3.48 17.65 -1.37
C GLN A 246 3.87 17.01 -2.71
N TYR A 247 4.64 15.92 -2.66
CA TYR A 247 5.10 15.20 -3.85
C TYR A 247 3.92 14.70 -4.70
N TRP A 248 2.85 14.24 -4.06
CA TRP A 248 1.67 13.68 -4.72
C TRP A 248 0.63 14.73 -5.14
N ILE A 249 0.84 16.02 -4.85
CA ILE A 249 -0.01 17.10 -5.38
C ILE A 249 0.36 17.40 -6.84
N PRO A 250 -0.62 17.40 -7.78
CA PRO A 250 -0.39 17.83 -9.16
C PRO A 250 0.16 19.27 -9.25
N PRO A 251 1.14 19.56 -10.12
CA PRO A 251 1.69 20.92 -10.30
C PRO A 251 0.64 22.02 -10.56
N ARG A 252 -0.44 21.69 -11.28
CA ARG A 252 -1.56 22.62 -11.53
C ARG A 252 -2.30 23.07 -10.28
N LEU A 253 -2.35 22.24 -9.25
CA LEU A 253 -2.98 22.57 -7.97
C LEU A 253 -2.03 23.33 -7.04
N GLN A 254 -0.72 23.20 -7.25
CA GLN A 254 0.29 24.03 -6.57
C GLN A 254 0.21 25.49 -7.05
N ALA A 255 0.06 25.71 -8.38
CA ALA A 255 -0.01 27.05 -8.97
C ALA A 255 -1.29 27.85 -8.61
N ARG A 256 -2.43 27.20 -8.37
CA ARG A 256 -3.70 27.88 -8.02
C ARG A 256 -3.66 28.64 -6.69
N ARG A 257 -2.64 28.40 -5.85
CA ARG A 257 -2.43 29.12 -4.58
C ARG A 257 -1.81 30.50 -4.78
N HIS A 258 -1.12 30.75 -5.89
CA HIS A 258 -0.48 32.05 -6.16
C HIS A 258 -1.41 33.10 -6.77
N LEU A 259 -2.63 32.72 -7.17
CA LEU A 259 -3.57 33.65 -7.82
C LEU A 259 -4.69 34.18 -6.90
N HIS A 260 -4.65 33.91 -5.60
CA HIS A 260 -5.63 34.46 -4.65
C HIS A 260 -5.17 35.78 -4.00
N SER A 261 -4.01 36.33 -4.39
CA SER A 261 -3.51 37.63 -3.94
C SER A 261 -3.59 38.75 -4.99
N HIS A 262 -3.87 38.43 -6.26
CA HIS A 262 -4.18 39.44 -7.28
C HIS A 262 -5.33 38.95 -8.15
N GLY A 263 -6.47 39.61 -8.02
CA GLY A 263 -7.64 39.35 -8.85
C GLY A 263 -7.36 39.78 -10.28
N GLU A 264 -7.15 38.81 -11.16
CA GLU A 264 -7.36 38.95 -12.59
C GLU A 264 -7.74 37.57 -13.16
N ASP A 265 -9.03 37.41 -13.47
CA ASP A 265 -9.57 36.27 -14.19
C ASP A 265 -9.08 36.29 -15.64
N THR A 266 -7.93 35.69 -15.92
CA THR A 266 -7.55 35.33 -17.30
C THR A 266 -8.15 33.98 -17.64
N LYS A 267 -9.22 34.01 -18.44
CA LYS A 267 -9.77 32.85 -19.15
C LYS A 267 -8.77 32.35 -20.18
N ASP A 268 -7.84 31.49 -19.78
CA ASP A 268 -7.02 30.73 -20.72
C ASP A 268 -7.77 29.47 -21.18
N SER A 269 -8.46 29.64 -22.32
CA SER A 269 -9.10 28.59 -23.12
C SER A 269 -8.09 27.80 -23.95
N ASN A 270 -7.04 27.27 -23.32
CA ASN A 270 -6.16 26.28 -23.95
C ASN A 270 -6.28 24.95 -23.20
N ASN A 271 -7.09 24.07 -23.78
CA ASN A 271 -7.31 22.68 -23.40
C ASN A 271 -6.07 21.78 -23.68
N SER A 272 -4.85 22.30 -23.45
CA SER A 272 -3.66 21.47 -23.39
C SER A 272 -3.74 20.66 -22.10
N THR A 273 -4.36 19.49 -22.18
CA THR A 273 -4.39 18.51 -21.11
C THR A 273 -2.96 18.02 -20.87
N TYR A 274 -2.17 18.74 -20.07
CA TYR A 274 -0.97 18.19 -19.47
C TYR A 274 -1.40 17.05 -18.54
N SER A 275 -1.41 15.84 -19.10
CA SER A 275 -1.50 14.58 -18.38
C SER A 275 -0.18 14.41 -17.63
N TYR A 276 -0.05 15.03 -16.46
CA TYR A 276 1.06 14.73 -15.57
C TYR A 276 0.85 13.34 -15.01
N ASN A 277 1.56 12.42 -15.65
CA ASN A 277 1.57 11.00 -15.42
C ASN A 277 2.22 10.73 -14.05
N PHE A 278 1.41 10.44 -13.04
CA PHE A 278 1.89 9.75 -11.85
C PHE A 278 2.43 8.40 -12.32
N LEU A 279 3.75 8.24 -12.37
CA LEU A 279 4.41 6.96 -12.48
C LEU A 279 5.13 6.77 -11.14
N CYS A 280 4.70 5.79 -10.34
CA CYS A 280 5.62 5.19 -9.39
C CYS A 280 6.72 4.53 -10.22
N ASP A 281 7.89 5.17 -10.21
CA ASP A 281 9.05 4.93 -11.04
C ASP A 281 9.83 3.69 -10.54
N PHE A 282 9.19 2.50 -10.58
CA PHE A 282 9.88 1.25 -10.24
C PHE A 282 10.74 0.74 -11.40
N MET A 283 10.43 1.10 -12.64
CA MET A 283 11.33 1.01 -13.81
C MET A 283 11.04 2.14 -14.79
N VAL A 284 12.12 2.67 -15.37
CA VAL A 284 12.23 3.86 -16.26
C VAL A 284 11.48 3.66 -17.58
N ASN A 285 10.18 3.42 -17.53
CA ASN A 285 9.34 3.28 -18.70
C ASN A 285 8.19 4.28 -18.62
N SER A 286 8.07 5.12 -19.64
CA SER A 286 7.01 6.13 -19.70
C SER A 286 5.63 5.47 -19.83
N LYS A 287 4.55 6.18 -19.45
CA LYS A 287 3.18 5.67 -19.69
C LYS A 287 2.94 5.37 -21.16
N GLN A 288 3.61 6.09 -22.07
CA GLN A 288 3.52 5.87 -23.50
C GLN A 288 4.11 4.52 -23.88
N GLU A 289 5.29 4.18 -23.37
CA GLU A 289 5.93 2.87 -23.59
C GLU A 289 5.09 1.72 -23.03
N LYS A 290 4.36 1.96 -21.94
CA LYS A 290 3.44 0.99 -21.32
C LYS A 290 2.02 0.98 -21.88
N ASN A 291 1.71 1.84 -22.86
CA ASN A 291 0.35 2.07 -23.37
C ASN A 291 -0.69 2.47 -22.30
N TRP A 292 -0.26 2.98 -21.15
CA TRP A 292 -1.11 3.50 -20.06
C TRP A 292 -1.60 4.93 -20.30
N THR A 293 -1.58 5.38 -21.56
CA THR A 293 -2.12 6.68 -21.98
C THR A 293 -3.55 6.58 -22.48
N THR A 294 -4.02 5.37 -22.79
CA THR A 294 -5.36 5.10 -23.31
C THR A 294 -6.12 4.19 -22.37
N ARG A 295 -7.45 4.28 -22.40
CA ARG A 295 -8.32 3.39 -21.62
C ARG A 295 -8.36 2.02 -22.30
N VAL A 296 -8.03 0.96 -21.57
CA VAL A 296 -8.16 -0.42 -22.06
C VAL A 296 -9.34 -1.07 -21.31
N GLY A 297 -10.45 -1.31 -22.01
CA GLY A 297 -11.68 -1.83 -21.37
C GLY A 297 -12.21 -0.90 -20.27
N ASN A 298 -12.29 -1.39 -19.04
CA ASN A 298 -12.68 -0.59 -17.86
C ASN A 298 -11.50 0.02 -17.10
N ASP A 299 -10.26 -0.35 -17.42
CA ASP A 299 -9.07 0.07 -16.69
C ASP A 299 -8.73 1.54 -17.00
N ARG A 300 -8.49 2.33 -15.95
CA ARG A 300 -8.27 3.77 -16.03
C ARG A 300 -6.91 4.15 -15.46
N HIS A 301 -6.03 4.65 -16.30
CA HIS A 301 -4.66 4.99 -15.91
C HIS A 301 -4.51 6.45 -15.41
N LEU A 302 -5.38 6.87 -14.49
CA LEU A 302 -5.43 8.25 -13.99
C LEU A 302 -4.33 8.55 -12.96
N VAL A 303 -3.97 7.55 -12.16
CA VAL A 303 -2.79 7.49 -11.28
C VAL A 303 -2.13 6.16 -11.58
N CYS A 304 -0.90 6.14 -12.06
CA CYS A 304 -0.26 4.86 -12.40
C CYS A 304 0.73 4.47 -11.33
N ILE A 305 0.43 3.33 -10.71
CA ILE A 305 1.25 2.71 -9.69
C ILE A 305 1.51 1.30 -10.20
N GLU A 306 2.72 1.09 -10.72
CA GLU A 306 3.12 -0.20 -11.28
C GLU A 306 3.33 -1.24 -10.17
N ASP A 307 2.83 -2.46 -10.38
CA ASP A 307 3.20 -3.61 -9.57
C ASP A 307 4.66 -4.02 -9.87
N PRO A 308 5.50 -4.22 -8.84
CA PRO A 308 6.92 -4.49 -8.97
C PRO A 308 7.26 -5.82 -9.67
N PHE A 309 6.34 -6.80 -9.69
CA PHE A 309 6.55 -8.08 -10.35
C PHE A 309 5.60 -8.27 -11.55
N GLU A 310 4.33 -7.88 -11.42
CA GLU A 310 3.37 -7.88 -12.53
C GLU A 310 3.37 -6.50 -13.22
N THR A 311 4.43 -6.15 -13.95
CA THR A 311 4.63 -4.81 -14.52
C THR A 311 3.52 -4.29 -15.46
N GLY A 312 2.68 -5.19 -16.00
CA GLY A 312 1.47 -4.81 -16.75
C GLY A 312 0.29 -4.36 -15.88
N HIS A 313 0.35 -4.58 -14.56
CA HIS A 313 -0.71 -4.29 -13.62
C HIS A 313 -0.54 -2.90 -12.99
N ASP A 314 -1.42 -1.98 -13.38
CA ASP A 314 -1.57 -0.68 -12.71
C ASP A 314 -2.51 -0.82 -11.50
N LEU A 315 -1.98 -0.63 -10.29
CA LEU A 315 -2.77 -0.65 -9.05
C LEU A 315 -3.74 0.53 -8.95
N GLY A 316 -3.47 1.63 -9.65
CA GLY A 316 -4.35 2.80 -9.68
C GLY A 316 -5.51 2.68 -10.67
N ARG A 317 -5.63 1.55 -11.40
CA ARG A 317 -6.71 1.33 -12.39
C ARG A 317 -8.12 1.40 -11.83
N VAL A 318 -8.27 1.20 -10.52
CA VAL A 318 -9.56 1.29 -9.79
C VAL A 318 -10.02 2.74 -9.63
N VAL A 319 -9.11 3.71 -9.78
CA VAL A 319 -9.40 5.13 -9.59
C VAL A 319 -10.12 5.68 -10.82
N ASP A 320 -11.26 6.31 -10.55
CA ASP A 320 -12.13 6.90 -11.54
C ASP A 320 -12.00 8.44 -11.59
N ARG A 321 -12.81 9.11 -12.43
CA ARG A 321 -12.71 10.57 -12.63
C ARG A 321 -13.17 11.37 -11.41
N GLN A 322 -14.00 10.79 -10.55
CA GLN A 322 -14.53 11.44 -9.36
C GLN A 322 -13.57 11.22 -8.19
N THR A 323 -13.22 9.98 -7.93
CA THR A 323 -12.29 9.56 -6.88
C THR A 323 -10.89 10.12 -7.05
N ILE A 324 -10.38 10.31 -8.27
CA ILE A 324 -9.11 11.02 -8.46
C ILE A 324 -9.16 12.47 -8.00
N ARG A 325 -10.31 13.14 -8.08
CA ARG A 325 -10.45 14.51 -7.57
C ARG A 325 -10.42 14.50 -6.05
N ILE A 326 -11.14 13.56 -5.43
CA ILE A 326 -11.15 13.35 -3.98
C ILE A 326 -9.73 13.10 -3.47
N LEU A 327 -9.02 12.14 -4.06
CA LEU A 327 -7.63 11.84 -3.71
C LEU A 327 -6.74 13.09 -3.80
N ARG A 328 -6.81 13.84 -4.90
CA ARG A 328 -6.00 15.05 -5.09
C ARG A 328 -6.30 16.15 -4.07
N GLU A 329 -7.58 16.37 -3.75
CA GLU A 329 -7.96 17.35 -2.73
C GLU A 329 -7.55 16.90 -1.33
N GLU A 330 -7.62 15.60 -1.02
CA GLU A 330 -7.14 15.06 0.27
C GLU A 330 -5.61 15.13 0.40
N PHE A 331 -4.83 14.84 -0.66
CA PHE A 331 -3.38 15.09 -0.68
C PHE A 331 -3.06 16.57 -0.43
N LYS A 332 -3.81 17.47 -1.08
CA LYS A 332 -3.66 18.91 -0.92
C LYS A 332 -4.03 19.39 0.49
N ARG A 333 -5.13 18.89 1.04
CA ARG A 333 -5.56 19.14 2.42
C ARG A 333 -4.47 18.71 3.39
N ALA A 334 -4.00 17.47 3.27
CA ALA A 334 -2.98 16.92 4.16
C ALA A 334 -1.69 17.76 4.15
N ALA A 335 -1.19 18.14 2.97
CA ALA A 335 -0.02 19.00 2.85
C ALA A 335 -0.26 20.41 3.43
N ALA A 336 -1.47 20.97 3.24
CA ALA A 336 -1.82 22.27 3.79
C ALA A 336 -1.93 22.23 5.32
N VAL A 337 -2.52 21.18 5.89
CA VAL A 337 -2.61 21.00 7.34
C VAL A 337 -1.21 20.94 7.94
N LEU A 338 -0.34 20.09 7.41
CA LEU A 338 1.05 19.98 7.90
C LEU A 338 1.84 21.28 7.76
N GLN A 339 1.54 22.11 6.75
CA GLN A 339 2.25 23.37 6.51
C GLN A 339 1.74 24.55 7.37
N TYR A 340 0.45 24.63 7.67
CA TYR A 340 -0.17 25.86 8.18
C TYR A 340 -1.06 25.68 9.41
N ASP A 341 -1.42 24.46 9.78
CA ASP A 341 -2.25 24.22 10.96
C ASP A 341 -1.42 24.37 12.25
N ASP A 342 -2.03 24.86 13.32
CA ASP A 342 -1.36 25.00 14.63
C ASP A 342 -1.21 23.63 15.33
N ASP A 343 -2.12 22.68 15.06
CA ASP A 343 -2.07 21.30 15.56
C ASP A 343 -2.35 20.28 14.44
N PRO A 344 -1.37 20.08 13.53
CA PRO A 344 -1.53 19.17 12.41
C PRO A 344 -1.70 17.71 12.83
N CYS A 345 -1.26 17.32 14.03
CA CYS A 345 -1.42 15.94 14.52
C CYS A 345 -2.87 15.58 14.80
N VAL A 346 -3.72 16.56 15.14
CA VAL A 346 -5.17 16.35 15.30
C VAL A 346 -5.86 16.48 13.94
N THR A 347 -5.68 17.63 13.28
CA THR A 347 -6.44 17.95 12.05
C THR A 347 -6.14 16.97 10.91
N LEU A 348 -4.89 16.51 10.74
CA LEU A 348 -4.54 15.63 9.62
C LEU A 348 -5.32 14.31 9.64
N PHE A 349 -5.51 13.75 10.83
CA PHE A 349 -6.10 12.42 11.06
C PHE A 349 -7.56 12.47 11.49
N GLU A 350 -8.21 13.63 11.40
CA GLU A 350 -9.65 13.77 11.64
C GLU A 350 -10.44 12.83 10.69
N PRO A 351 -11.41 12.05 11.20
CA PRO A 351 -12.27 11.21 10.37
C PRO A 351 -12.99 12.03 9.29
N TYR A 352 -13.15 11.48 8.10
CA TYR A 352 -14.00 12.05 7.07
C TYR A 352 -15.47 11.88 7.46
N ASP A 353 -16.19 12.98 7.57
CA ASP A 353 -17.62 12.98 7.80
C ASP A 353 -18.35 12.86 6.46
N TYR A 354 -19.12 11.79 6.29
CA TYR A 354 -19.93 11.58 5.09
C TYR A 354 -21.20 12.46 5.06
N GLU A 355 -21.54 13.11 6.18
CA GLU A 355 -22.78 13.89 6.32
C GLU A 355 -22.59 15.39 6.00
N ASN A 356 -21.36 15.85 5.74
CA ASN A 356 -21.03 17.26 5.46
C ASN A 356 -20.56 17.53 4.02
#